data_AF-A0A5N7SPS5-F1
#
_entry.id   AF-A0A5N7SPS5-F1
#
_cell.length_a   1.000
_cell.length_b   1.000
_cell.length_c   1.000
_cell.angle_alpha   90.00
_cell.angle_beta   90.00
_cell.angle_gamma   90.00
#
_symmetry.space_group_name_H-M   'P 1'
#
loop_
_entity.id
_entity.type
_entity.pdbx_description
1 polymer ?
#
loop_
_entity_poly.entity_id
_entity_poly.type
_entity_poly.pdbx_seq_one_letter_code
_entity_poly.pdbx_strand_id
1 'polypeptide(L)'
;QLGLESNNVPLLIHAPKWLAPREFDEAVGLADLLPTVAGLVGVPFDNGGLGRDLQLPAPEGERVVPLVLQEGTFPVIGAVTRDFLVQMQHDGSSPTLHDLRSPTPRDNVAERHPQEFQRLLALSRGLHEAARLQMYRNVQAEE
;
A
#
# COMPACT_ATOMS: atom_id res chain seq x y z
N GLN A 1 2.03 19.84 -1.63
CA GLN A 1 2.83 18.62 -1.32
C GLN A 1 2.13 17.42 -1.95
N LEU A 2 2.68 16.20 -1.85
CA LEU A 2 2.01 15.00 -2.38
C LEU A 2 1.03 14.36 -1.37
N GLY A 3 0.92 14.89 -0.15
CA GLY A 3 -0.03 14.40 0.86
C GLY A 3 0.39 13.08 1.51
N LEU A 4 1.62 12.61 1.27
CA LEU A 4 2.17 11.40 1.89
C LEU A 4 2.69 11.67 3.30
N GLU A 5 3.14 12.90 3.55
CA GLU A 5 3.71 13.33 4.84
C GLU A 5 2.76 13.15 6.03
N SER A 6 1.44 13.20 5.82
CA SER A 6 0.44 12.96 6.86
C SER A 6 0.16 11.47 7.11
N ASN A 7 0.56 10.59 6.19
CA ASN A 7 0.33 9.15 6.24
C ASN A 7 1.59 8.36 6.65
N ASN A 8 2.78 8.94 6.46
CA ASN A 8 4.04 8.32 6.87
C ASN A 8 4.22 8.46 8.39
N VAL A 9 4.12 7.34 9.09
CA VAL A 9 4.24 7.26 10.55
C VAL A 9 5.27 6.20 10.94
N PRO A 10 5.96 6.36 12.09
CA PRO A 10 6.93 5.37 12.55
C PRO A 10 6.26 4.05 12.94
N LEU A 11 6.90 2.94 12.58
CA LEU A 11 6.58 1.59 13.06
C LEU A 11 7.82 0.98 13.71
N LEU A 12 7.68 0.46 14.93
CA LEU A 12 8.72 -0.28 15.63
C LEU A 12 8.12 -1.52 16.30
N ILE A 13 8.67 -2.69 15.98
CA ILE A 13 8.38 -3.94 16.69
C ILE A 13 9.61 -4.28 17.55
N HIS A 14 9.44 -4.31 18.86
CA HIS A 14 10.55 -4.52 19.81
C HIS A 14 10.41 -5.84 20.57
N ALA A 15 11.26 -6.81 20.23
CA ALA A 15 11.34 -8.11 20.91
C ALA A 15 12.79 -8.67 20.88
N PRO A 16 13.77 -8.04 21.56
CA PRO A 16 15.20 -8.29 21.37
C PRO A 16 15.69 -9.71 21.73
N LYS A 17 14.91 -10.48 22.49
CA LYS A 17 15.22 -11.90 22.76
C LYS A 17 14.84 -12.82 21.61
N TRP A 18 13.97 -12.36 20.71
CA TRP A 18 13.30 -13.17 19.69
C TRP A 18 13.57 -12.67 18.27
N LEU A 19 13.77 -11.36 18.10
CA LEU A 19 13.99 -10.72 16.82
C LEU A 19 15.39 -10.10 16.77
N ALA A 20 16.11 -10.42 15.69
CA ALA A 20 17.30 -9.69 15.32
C ALA A 20 16.91 -8.26 14.89
N PRO A 21 17.70 -7.23 15.23
CA PRO A 21 17.48 -5.88 14.72
C PRO A 21 17.46 -5.88 13.19
N ARG A 22 16.46 -5.21 12.60
CA ARG A 22 16.32 -5.03 11.16
C ARG A 22 15.70 -3.67 10.87
N GLU A 23 16.25 -2.99 9.87
CA GLU A 23 15.66 -1.83 9.21
C GLU A 23 15.25 -2.25 7.79
N PHE A 24 14.17 -1.66 7.30
CA PHE A 24 13.64 -1.94 5.97
C PHE A 24 12.95 -0.68 5.45
N ASP A 25 12.98 -0.46 4.14
CA ASP A 25 12.50 0.76 3.50
C ASP A 25 11.43 0.52 2.43
N GLU A 26 10.98 -0.73 2.29
CA GLU A 26 9.81 -1.07 1.50
C GLU A 26 8.57 -0.33 2.01
N ALA A 27 7.71 0.09 1.08
CA ALA A 27 6.40 0.63 1.45
C ALA A 27 5.56 -0.45 2.15
N VAL A 28 5.05 -0.11 3.33
CA VAL A 28 4.13 -0.94 4.12
C VAL A 28 2.96 -0.11 4.62
N GLY A 29 1.82 -0.76 4.84
CA GLY A 29 0.60 -0.13 5.33
C GLY A 29 0.24 -0.57 6.74
N LEU A 30 -0.55 0.24 7.46
CA LEU A 30 -1.05 -0.12 8.80
C LEU A 30 -1.84 -1.45 8.80
N ALA A 31 -2.51 -1.77 7.69
CA ALA A 31 -3.23 -3.04 7.52
C ALA A 31 -2.29 -4.27 7.61
N ASP A 32 -1.01 -4.12 7.30
CA ASP A 32 -0.01 -5.19 7.38
C ASP A 32 0.33 -5.57 8.84
N LEU A 33 0.00 -4.72 9.82
CA LEU A 33 0.41 -4.92 11.21
C LEU A 33 -0.15 -6.20 11.82
N LEU A 34 -1.46 -6.44 11.70
CA LEU A 34 -2.11 -7.61 12.27
C LEU A 34 -1.57 -8.95 11.71
N PRO A 35 -1.54 -9.17 10.38
CA PRO A 35 -1.00 -10.40 9.83
C PRO A 35 0.50 -10.57 10.14
N THR A 36 1.27 -9.48 10.24
CA THR A 36 2.68 -9.54 10.68
C THR A 36 2.81 -9.99 12.12
N VAL A 37 2.03 -9.43 13.04
CA VAL A 37 2.07 -9.84 14.46
C VAL A 37 1.62 -11.29 14.61
N ALA A 38 0.56 -11.71 13.92
CA ALA A 38 0.08 -13.10 13.94
C ALA A 38 1.17 -14.08 13.46
N GLY A 39 1.84 -13.75 12.35
CA GLY A 39 2.98 -14.51 11.84
C GLY A 39 4.15 -14.57 12.83
N LEU A 40 4.48 -13.45 13.47
CA LEU A 40 5.57 -13.37 14.45
C LEU A 40 5.33 -14.26 15.68
N VAL A 41 4.06 -14.39 16.12
CA VAL A 41 3.70 -15.23 17.27
C VAL A 41 3.31 -16.67 16.90
N GLY A 42 3.39 -17.03 15.61
CA GLY A 42 3.08 -18.37 15.13
C GLY A 42 1.61 -18.76 15.23
N VAL A 43 0.70 -17.78 15.23
CA VAL A 43 -0.74 -18.04 15.23
C VAL A 43 -1.21 -18.24 13.79
N PRO A 44 -1.80 -19.39 13.44
CA PRO A 44 -2.40 -19.58 12.12
C PRO A 44 -3.60 -18.64 11.96
N PHE A 45 -3.75 -18.04 10.78
CA PHE A 45 -4.84 -17.12 10.48
C PHE A 45 -5.28 -17.25 9.02
N ASP A 46 -6.57 -17.09 8.79
CA ASP A 46 -7.12 -16.84 7.46
C ASP A 46 -7.22 -15.33 7.26
N ASN A 47 -6.58 -14.84 6.19
CA ASN A 47 -6.52 -13.41 5.93
C ASN A 47 -7.54 -12.99 4.86
N GLY A 48 -8.68 -12.48 5.29
CA GLY A 48 -9.66 -11.84 4.41
C GLY A 48 -9.38 -10.37 4.10
N GLY A 49 -8.38 -9.76 4.76
CA GLY A 49 -8.01 -8.36 4.59
C GLY A 49 -7.01 -8.11 3.45
N LEU A 50 -6.67 -6.83 3.22
CA LEU A 50 -5.65 -6.42 2.25
C LEU A 50 -4.22 -6.41 2.82
N GLY A 51 -4.09 -6.40 4.15
CA GLY A 51 -2.79 -6.42 4.82
C GLY A 51 -2.08 -7.75 4.64
N ARG A 52 -0.75 -7.78 4.80
CA ARG A 52 0.10 -8.96 4.60
C ARG A 52 1.14 -9.07 5.69
N ASP A 53 1.59 -10.30 5.96
CA ASP A 53 2.74 -10.53 6.83
C ASP A 53 4.00 -9.94 6.17
N LEU A 54 4.66 -9.00 6.86
CA LEU A 54 5.89 -8.34 6.43
C LEU A 54 7.13 -9.26 6.48
N GLN A 55 7.01 -10.42 7.11
CA GLN A 55 8.07 -11.43 7.13
C GLN A 55 8.15 -12.21 5.82
N LEU A 56 7.08 -12.21 5.03
CA LEU A 56 6.98 -12.92 3.76
C LEU A 56 7.28 -11.99 2.57
N PRO A 57 7.86 -12.52 1.48
CA PRO A 57 8.08 -11.75 0.26
C PRO A 57 6.74 -11.32 -0.35
N ALA A 58 6.72 -10.14 -0.99
CA ALA A 58 5.54 -9.66 -1.67
C ALA A 58 5.37 -10.41 -3.02
N PRO A 59 4.21 -11.03 -3.29
CA PRO A 59 3.99 -11.80 -4.51
C PRO A 59 4.00 -10.94 -5.78
N GLU A 60 3.71 -9.64 -5.66
CA GLU A 60 3.78 -8.69 -6.77
C GLU A 60 5.22 -8.18 -7.08
N GLY A 61 6.23 -8.70 -6.39
CA GLY A 61 7.60 -8.22 -6.46
C GLY A 61 7.85 -7.07 -5.48
N GLU A 62 7.80 -5.83 -5.97
CA GLU A 62 7.90 -4.64 -5.10
C GLU A 62 6.55 -4.36 -4.43
N ARG A 63 6.56 -4.16 -3.11
CA ARG A 63 5.36 -3.86 -2.32
C ARG A 63 4.67 -2.60 -2.82
N VAL A 64 3.36 -2.71 -2.99
CA VAL A 64 2.45 -1.61 -3.32
C VAL A 64 1.46 -1.43 -2.17
N VAL A 65 1.36 -0.20 -1.66
CA VAL A 65 0.46 0.16 -0.55
C VAL A 65 -0.63 1.09 -1.06
N PRO A 66 -1.92 0.71 -0.99
CA PRO A 66 -3.01 1.57 -1.43
C PRO A 66 -3.24 2.72 -0.45
N LEU A 67 -3.61 3.89 -0.97
CA LEU A 67 -3.86 5.10 -0.20
C LEU A 67 -5.13 5.80 -0.70
N VAL A 68 -5.80 6.49 0.22
CA VAL A 68 -6.78 7.54 -0.10
C VAL A 68 -6.12 8.87 0.26
N LEU A 69 -5.73 9.64 -0.76
CA LEU A 69 -4.95 10.88 -0.61
C LEU A 69 -5.85 12.08 -0.32
N GLN A 70 -7.09 12.03 -0.81
CA GLN A 70 -8.11 13.03 -0.54
C GLN A 70 -9.46 12.33 -0.35
N GLU A 71 -10.11 12.60 0.77
CA GLU A 71 -11.44 12.08 1.09
C GLU A 71 -12.55 12.97 0.48
N GLY A 72 -13.78 12.44 0.44
CA GLY A 72 -14.98 13.17 -0.01
C GLY A 72 -15.74 12.42 -1.10
N THR A 73 -16.65 13.12 -1.79
CA THR A 73 -17.51 12.54 -2.84
C THR A 73 -16.71 12.04 -4.05
N PHE A 74 -15.58 12.69 -4.35
CA PHE A 74 -14.68 12.32 -5.44
C PHE A 74 -13.28 12.10 -4.89
N PRO A 75 -13.03 10.96 -4.22
CA PRO A 75 -11.76 10.75 -3.56
C PRO A 75 -10.63 10.62 -4.59
N VAL A 76 -9.46 11.11 -4.20
CA VAL A 76 -8.20 10.84 -4.91
C VAL A 76 -7.63 9.58 -4.29
N ILE A 77 -7.49 8.54 -5.10
CA ILE A 77 -6.89 7.28 -4.70
C ILE A 77 -5.46 7.21 -5.24
N GLY A 78 -4.62 6.45 -4.56
CA GLY A 78 -3.26 6.22 -5.02
C GLY A 78 -2.71 4.90 -4.55
N ALA A 79 -1.49 4.64 -4.99
CA ALA A 79 -0.69 3.58 -4.43
C ALA A 79 0.78 4.01 -4.40
N VAL A 80 1.44 3.67 -3.30
CA VAL A 80 2.82 4.04 -3.04
C VAL A 80 3.70 2.80 -2.99
N THR A 81 4.88 2.91 -3.60
CA THR A 81 5.98 1.97 -3.45
C THR A 81 7.11 2.65 -2.68
N ARG A 82 8.27 2.01 -2.56
CA ARG A 82 9.45 2.68 -2.01
C ARG A 82 9.82 3.93 -2.80
N ASP A 83 9.63 3.89 -4.13
CA ASP A 83 10.20 4.86 -5.06
C ASP A 83 9.15 5.74 -5.75
N PHE A 84 7.92 5.25 -5.92
CA PHE A 84 6.90 5.93 -6.72
C PHE A 84 5.57 6.10 -5.99
N LEU A 85 4.86 7.16 -6.36
CA LEU A 85 3.45 7.36 -6.07
C LEU A 85 2.67 7.46 -7.38
N VAL A 86 1.70 6.56 -7.57
CA VAL A 86 0.62 6.78 -8.55
C VAL A 86 -0.58 7.38 -7.84
N GLN A 87 -1.25 8.33 -8.47
CA GLN A 87 -2.52 8.87 -7.99
C GLN A 87 -3.48 9.17 -9.13
N MET A 88 -4.78 9.08 -8.86
CA MET A 88 -5.86 9.32 -9.82
C MET A 88 -7.17 9.62 -9.09
N GLN A 89 -8.16 10.13 -9.82
CA GLN A 89 -9.54 10.14 -9.33
C GLN A 89 -10.03 8.70 -9.15
N HIS A 90 -10.92 8.45 -8.19
CA HIS A 90 -11.42 7.09 -7.91
C HIS A 90 -12.06 6.36 -9.11
N ASP A 91 -12.53 7.09 -10.13
CA ASP A 91 -13.04 6.52 -11.39
C ASP A 91 -11.93 6.09 -12.37
N GLY A 92 -10.67 6.33 -12.01
CA GLY A 92 -9.47 6.06 -12.81
C GLY A 92 -9.04 7.22 -13.72
N SER A 93 -9.74 8.35 -13.69
CA SER A 93 -9.39 9.51 -14.51
C SER A 93 -8.22 10.32 -13.94
N SER A 94 -7.57 11.09 -14.83
CA SER A 94 -6.44 11.97 -14.51
C SER A 94 -5.27 11.30 -13.76
N PRO A 95 -4.77 10.12 -14.20
CA PRO A 95 -3.69 9.44 -13.51
C PRO A 95 -2.35 10.17 -13.69
N THR A 96 -1.57 10.24 -12.62
CA THR A 96 -0.21 10.79 -12.62
C THR A 96 0.75 9.87 -11.86
N LEU A 97 2.03 9.88 -12.23
CA LEU A 97 3.10 9.15 -11.56
C LEU A 97 4.14 10.13 -11.06
N HIS A 98 4.62 9.95 -9.82
CA HIS A 98 5.57 10.82 -9.15
C HIS A 98 6.74 9.99 -8.62
N ASP A 99 7.97 10.41 -8.90
CA ASP A 99 9.19 9.84 -8.30
C ASP A 99 9.44 10.51 -6.94
N LEU A 100 9.40 9.72 -5.86
CA LEU A 100 9.51 10.19 -4.49
C LEU A 100 10.93 10.58 -4.09
N ARG A 101 11.94 10.12 -4.85
CA ARG A 101 13.36 10.43 -4.63
C ARG A 101 13.84 11.57 -5.51
N SER A 102 13.03 11.99 -6.48
CA SER A 102 13.34 13.13 -7.35
C SER A 102 13.49 14.43 -6.55
N PRO A 103 14.39 15.34 -6.96
CA PRO A 103 14.40 16.70 -6.43
C PRO A 103 13.12 17.49 -6.79
N THR A 104 12.35 17.04 -7.78
CA THR A 104 11.06 17.61 -8.19
C THR A 104 9.94 16.57 -8.10
N PRO A 105 9.58 16.12 -6.88
CA PRO A 105 8.67 14.98 -6.70
C PRO A 105 7.21 15.28 -7.09
N ARG A 106 6.88 16.50 -7.54
CA ARG A 106 5.53 16.87 -8.02
C ARG A 106 5.38 16.72 -9.53
N ASP A 107 6.49 16.52 -10.23
CA ASP A 107 6.47 16.38 -11.68
C ASP A 107 5.83 15.04 -12.04
N ASN A 108 4.93 15.08 -13.02
CA ASN A 108 4.42 13.85 -13.60
C ASN A 108 5.50 13.19 -14.45
N VAL A 109 6.00 12.04 -14.00
CA VAL A 109 7.06 11.27 -14.68
C VAL A 109 6.53 10.04 -15.43
N ALA A 110 5.20 9.93 -15.61
CA ALA A 110 4.56 8.78 -16.27
C ALA A 110 5.16 8.44 -17.66
N GLU A 111 5.44 9.45 -18.48
CA GLU A 111 6.05 9.25 -19.81
C GLU A 111 7.47 8.71 -19.75
N ARG A 112 8.22 9.00 -18.66
CA ARG A 112 9.59 8.52 -18.45
C ARG A 112 9.63 7.09 -17.90
N HIS A 113 8.56 6.66 -17.21
CA HIS A 113 8.43 5.34 -16.60
C HIS A 113 7.14 4.63 -17.04
N PRO A 114 6.93 4.39 -18.34
CA PRO A 114 5.64 3.92 -18.86
C PRO A 114 5.24 2.53 -18.34
N GLN A 115 6.22 1.62 -18.17
CA GLN A 115 5.96 0.27 -17.65
C GLN A 115 5.51 0.31 -16.18
N GLU A 116 6.23 1.07 -15.37
CA GLU A 116 5.91 1.22 -13.95
C GLU A 116 4.60 1.97 -13.75
N PHE A 117 4.34 2.99 -14.56
CA PHE A 117 3.06 3.68 -14.57
C PHE A 117 1.89 2.74 -14.84
N GLN A 118 1.98 1.89 -15.86
CA GLN A 118 0.93 0.92 -16.17
C GLN A 118 0.75 -0.12 -15.06
N ARG A 119 1.85 -0.62 -14.49
CA ARG A 119 1.83 -1.56 -13.36
C ARG A 119 1.08 -0.97 -12.17
N LEU A 120 1.50 0.22 -11.71
CA LEU A 120 0.92 0.87 -10.54
C LEU A 120 -0.51 1.35 -10.79
N LEU A 121 -0.82 1.83 -12.00
CA LEU A 121 -2.19 2.17 -12.39
C LEU A 121 -3.13 0.96 -12.26
N ALA A 122 -2.72 -0.20 -12.76
CA ALA A 122 -3.50 -1.42 -12.68
C ALA A 122 -3.65 -1.90 -11.22
N LEU A 123 -2.56 -1.95 -10.46
CA LEU A 123 -2.57 -2.37 -9.06
C LEU A 123 -3.39 -1.43 -8.17
N SER A 124 -3.23 -0.12 -8.31
CA SER A 124 -3.97 0.87 -7.51
C SER A 124 -5.48 0.75 -7.72
N ARG A 125 -5.93 0.63 -8.98
CA ARG A 125 -7.37 0.41 -9.28
C ARG A 125 -7.85 -0.94 -8.76
N GLY A 126 -7.08 -2.01 -8.97
CA GLY A 126 -7.42 -3.35 -8.50
C GLY A 126 -7.57 -3.40 -6.98
N LEU A 127 -6.63 -2.81 -6.24
CA LEU A 127 -6.65 -2.73 -4.78
C LEU A 127 -7.82 -1.87 -4.29
N HIS A 128 -8.11 -0.75 -4.94
CA HIS A 128 -9.26 0.09 -4.59
C HIS A 128 -10.59 -0.66 -4.76
N GLU A 129 -10.80 -1.30 -5.90
CA GLU A 129 -12.02 -2.07 -6.14
C GLU A 129 -12.10 -3.32 -5.25
N ALA A 130 -10.98 -3.99 -4.97
CA ALA A 130 -10.92 -5.08 -4.00
C ALA A 130 -11.31 -4.61 -2.59
N ALA A 131 -10.82 -3.45 -2.14
CA ALA A 131 -11.20 -2.86 -0.87
C ALA A 131 -12.72 -2.61 -0.79
N ARG A 132 -13.29 -2.02 -1.86
CA ARG A 132 -14.74 -1.78 -1.95
C ARG A 132 -15.53 -3.09 -1.93
N LEU A 133 -15.09 -4.10 -2.67
CA LEU A 133 -15.75 -5.41 -2.70
C LEU A 133 -15.72 -6.09 -1.32
N GLN A 134 -14.59 -6.01 -0.61
CA GLN A 134 -14.44 -6.58 0.72
C GLN A 134 -15.46 -5.98 1.71
N MET A 135 -15.84 -4.71 1.60
CA MET A 135 -16.89 -4.14 2.46
C MET A 135 -18.24 -4.87 2.35
N TYR A 136 -18.52 -5.52 1.22
CA TYR A 136 -19.78 -6.24 0.98
C TYR A 136 -19.63 -7.77 1.04
N ARG A 137 -18.44 -8.30 0.78
CA ARG A 137 -18.19 -9.74 0.62
C ARG A 137 -17.26 -10.33 1.67
N ASN A 138 -16.58 -9.51 2.46
CA ASN A 138 -15.77 -9.92 3.60
C ASN A 138 -16.56 -9.87 4.91
N VAL A 139 -17.82 -10.31 4.85
CA VAL A 139 -18.66 -10.61 6.02
C VAL A 139 -18.45 -12.08 6.36
N GLN A 140 -18.20 -12.39 7.63
CA GLN A 140 -18.14 -13.78 8.10
C GLN A 140 -19.37 -14.53 7.61
N ALA A 141 -19.19 -15.77 7.14
CA ALA A 141 -20.33 -16.67 7.04
C ALA A 141 -20.90 -16.83 8.45
N GLU A 142 -22.20 -16.64 8.63
CA GLU A 142 -22.88 -17.04 9.86
C GLU A 142 -22.58 -18.53 10.08
N GLU A 143 -21.97 -18.87 11.23
CA GLU A 143 -21.88 -20.24 11.73
C GLU A 143 -23.21 -20.67 12.37
#